data_AF-A0A0D8Y7K3-F1
#
_entry.id   AF-A0A0D8Y7K3-F1
#
_cell.length_a   1.000
_cell.length_b   1.000
_cell.length_c   1.000
_cell.angle_alpha   90.00
_cell.angle_beta   90.00
_cell.angle_gamma   90.00
#
_symmetry.space_group_name_H-M   'P 1'
#
loop_
_entity.id
_entity.type
_entity.pdbx_description
1 polymer ?
#
loop_
_entity_poly.entity_id
_entity_poly.type
_entity_poly.pdbx_seq_one_letter_code
_entity_poly.pdbx_strand_id
1 'polypeptide(L)'
;MMGTSLLVMPWTIQQAGIVWGIILMMGLAMLCCYTAFLVLDSPRGMLNDLDPIMMEFSEVCRYFLGRSGEYLSITFSVIVLLGSIVIYWVLMSNFLYYTGTIVYESFQPNSTTIPLMENKTFKCDVKSTCQLHQSSDIAVISGGNCM
;
A
#
# COMPACT_ATOMS: atom_id res chain seq x y z
N MET A 1 -5.66 1.41 -9.25
CA MET A 1 -5.32 1.34 -7.81
C MET A 1 -3.81 1.50 -7.56
N MET A 2 -3.09 2.33 -8.33
CA MET A 2 -1.70 2.68 -7.99
C MET A 2 -1.74 3.85 -7.01
N GLY A 3 -1.11 3.70 -5.86
CA GLY A 3 -1.13 4.68 -4.78
C GLY A 3 -0.17 4.26 -3.68
N THR A 4 -0.52 4.54 -2.43
CA THR A 4 0.29 4.18 -1.25
C THR A 4 0.57 2.68 -1.13
N SER A 5 -0.21 1.84 -1.80
CA SER A 5 0.01 0.39 -1.94
C SER A 5 1.36 0.02 -2.59
N LEU A 6 2.01 0.91 -3.36
CA LEU A 6 3.34 0.62 -3.92
C LEU A 6 4.46 0.69 -2.89
N LEU A 7 4.28 1.48 -1.81
CA LEU A 7 5.28 1.64 -0.75
C LEU A 7 5.52 0.33 0.03
N VAL A 8 4.51 -0.54 0.10
CA VAL A 8 4.58 -1.80 0.85
C VAL A 8 5.08 -2.99 0.01
N MET A 9 5.02 -2.92 -1.33
CA MET A 9 5.47 -3.98 -2.23
C MET A 9 6.93 -4.45 -2.04
N PRO A 10 7.93 -3.57 -1.83
CA PRO A 10 9.30 -4.05 -1.57
C PRO A 10 9.40 -4.82 -0.25
N TRP A 11 8.65 -4.41 0.78
CA TRP A 11 8.64 -5.07 2.08
C TRP A 11 7.94 -6.44 2.02
N THR A 12 6.84 -6.57 1.26
CA THR A 12 6.18 -7.88 1.07
C THR A 12 7.08 -8.90 0.36
N ILE A 13 7.89 -8.44 -0.60
CA ILE A 13 8.86 -9.31 -1.30
C ILE A 13 9.98 -9.76 -0.35
N GLN A 14 10.41 -8.89 0.57
CA GLN A 14 11.40 -9.27 1.60
C GLN A 14 10.85 -10.35 2.54
N GLN A 15 9.59 -10.26 2.94
CA GLN A 15 8.97 -11.22 3.86
C GLN A 15 8.65 -12.58 3.22
N ALA A 16 8.28 -12.60 1.94
CA ALA A 16 7.90 -13.83 1.22
C ALA A 16 9.10 -14.56 0.58
N GLY A 17 10.24 -13.88 0.37
CA GLY A 17 11.38 -14.36 -0.41
C GLY A 17 11.16 -14.20 -1.92
N ILE A 18 12.23 -14.00 -2.70
CA ILE A 18 12.14 -13.57 -4.11
C ILE A 18 11.36 -14.57 -4.99
N VAL A 19 11.67 -15.86 -4.89
CA VAL A 19 11.05 -16.88 -5.75
C VAL A 19 9.56 -17.07 -5.41
N TRP A 20 9.25 -17.21 -4.12
CA TRP A 20 7.88 -17.38 -3.64
C TRP A 20 7.05 -16.11 -3.81
N GLY A 21 7.65 -14.94 -3.59
CA GLY A 21 7.00 -13.64 -3.78
C GLY A 21 6.54 -13.41 -5.21
N ILE A 22 7.36 -13.71 -6.22
CA ILE A 22 6.97 -13.55 -7.63
C ILE A 22 5.82 -14.48 -8.01
N ILE A 23 5.86 -15.75 -7.56
CA ILE A 23 4.78 -16.71 -7.79
C ILE A 23 3.48 -16.22 -7.16
N LEU A 24 3.52 -15.73 -5.92
CA LEU A 24 2.34 -15.22 -5.21
C LEU A 24 1.79 -13.94 -5.83
N MET A 25 2.64 -13.01 -6.29
CA MET A 25 2.20 -11.81 -6.99
C MET A 25 1.46 -12.14 -8.29
N MET A 26 1.98 -13.10 -9.08
CA MET A 26 1.33 -13.57 -10.30
C MET A 26 -0.02 -14.26 -10.00
N GLY A 27 -0.06 -15.07 -8.93
CA GLY A 27 -1.28 -15.74 -8.47
C GLY A 27 -2.35 -14.77 -8.00
N LEU A 28 -1.99 -13.78 -7.19
CA LEU A 28 -2.92 -12.76 -6.68
C LEU A 28 -3.43 -11.87 -7.81
N ALA A 29 -2.58 -11.52 -8.78
CA ALA A 29 -2.98 -10.76 -9.96
C ALA A 29 -4.05 -11.50 -10.79
N MET A 30 -3.86 -12.79 -11.07
CA MET A 30 -4.88 -13.60 -11.76
C MET A 30 -6.18 -13.71 -10.95
N LEU A 31 -6.08 -13.93 -9.64
CA LEU A 31 -7.26 -14.05 -8.77
C LEU A 31 -8.05 -12.74 -8.67
N CYS A 32 -7.37 -11.59 -8.59
CA CYS A 32 -8.01 -10.28 -8.64
C CYS A 32 -8.70 -10.01 -9.99
N CYS A 33 -8.07 -10.38 -11.11
CA CYS A 33 -8.71 -10.27 -12.43
C CYS A 33 -9.94 -11.19 -12.55
N TYR A 34 -9.86 -12.42 -12.05
CA TYR A 34 -10.98 -13.36 -12.07
C TYR A 34 -12.15 -12.89 -11.21
N THR A 35 -11.89 -12.42 -9.99
CA THR A 35 -12.93 -11.88 -9.10
C THR A 35 -13.57 -10.62 -9.69
N ALA A 36 -12.78 -9.72 -10.29
CA ALA A 36 -13.32 -8.57 -11.00
C ALA A 36 -14.21 -8.99 -12.18
N PHE A 37 -13.80 -10.00 -12.95
CA PHE A 37 -14.62 -10.54 -14.04
C PHE A 37 -15.94 -11.12 -13.54
N LEU A 38 -15.91 -11.89 -12.44
CA LEU A 38 -17.12 -12.45 -11.82
C LEU A 38 -18.09 -11.34 -11.36
N VAL A 39 -17.57 -10.28 -10.75
CA VAL A 39 -18.38 -9.11 -10.33
C VAL A 39 -19.02 -8.43 -11.54
N LEU A 40 -18.29 -8.30 -12.65
CA LEU A 40 -18.80 -7.70 -13.89
C LEU A 40 -19.81 -8.57 -14.64
N ASP A 41 -19.73 -9.90 -14.50
CA ASP A 41 -20.64 -10.85 -15.15
C ASP A 41 -21.96 -11.02 -14.38
N SER A 42 -21.95 -10.82 -13.06
CA SER A 42 -23.12 -10.96 -12.18
C SER A 42 -24.41 -10.24 -12.64
N PRO A 43 -24.40 -9.01 -13.18
CA PRO A 43 -25.63 -8.35 -13.63
C PRO A 43 -26.16 -8.90 -14.97
N ARG A 44 -25.37 -9.63 -15.76
CA ARG A 44 -25.81 -10.15 -17.07
C ARG A 44 -26.80 -11.32 -16.96
N GLY A 45 -26.80 -12.04 -15.84
CA GLY A 45 -27.71 -13.15 -15.58
C GLY A 45 -29.11 -12.77 -15.08
N MET A 46 -29.33 -11.52 -14.67
CA MET A 46 -30.62 -11.02 -14.15
C MET A 46 -31.35 -10.05 -15.10
N LEU A 47 -31.08 -10.16 -16.41
CA LEU A 47 -31.76 -9.43 -17.49
C LEU A 47 -33.18 -9.97 -17.76
N ASN A 48 -33.99 -10.13 -16.72
CA ASN A 48 -35.44 -10.23 -16.85
C ASN A 48 -36.06 -9.31 -15.78
N ASP A 49 -36.48 -8.12 -16.24
CA ASP A 49 -37.56 -7.29 -15.68
C ASP A 49 -37.28 -6.17 -14.66
N LEU A 50 -36.05 -5.75 -14.38
CA LEU A 50 -35.81 -4.55 -13.53
C LEU A 50 -34.68 -3.65 -14.02
N ASP A 51 -34.91 -2.35 -13.90
CA ASP A 51 -34.05 -1.27 -14.37
C ASP A 51 -32.59 -1.41 -13.89
N PRO A 52 -31.60 -1.45 -14.81
CA PRO A 52 -30.18 -1.73 -14.51
C PRO A 52 -29.45 -0.61 -13.74
N ILE A 53 -30.17 0.44 -13.34
CA ILE A 53 -29.60 1.65 -12.72
C ILE A 53 -29.53 1.52 -11.19
N MET A 54 -30.27 0.60 -10.58
CA MET A 54 -30.35 0.46 -9.11
C MET A 54 -29.76 -0.86 -8.57
N MET A 55 -29.26 -1.75 -9.41
CA MET A 55 -28.73 -3.03 -8.95
C MET A 55 -27.33 -2.84 -8.38
N GLU A 56 -27.26 -2.42 -7.12
CA GLU A 56 -26.00 -2.23 -6.41
C GLU A 56 -25.37 -3.59 -6.03
N PHE A 57 -24.04 -3.64 -5.91
CA PHE A 57 -23.31 -4.85 -5.52
C PHE A 57 -23.79 -5.44 -4.18
N SER A 58 -24.28 -4.60 -3.27
CA SER A 58 -24.90 -5.03 -2.00
C SER A 58 -26.18 -5.85 -2.22
N GLU A 59 -26.96 -5.53 -3.26
CA GLU A 59 -28.19 -6.24 -3.60
C GLU A 59 -27.91 -7.58 -4.29
N VAL A 60 -26.85 -7.63 -5.11
CA VAL A 60 -26.33 -8.88 -5.68
C VAL A 60 -25.84 -9.83 -4.57
N CYS A 61 -25.08 -9.31 -3.59
CA CYS A 61 -24.65 -10.10 -2.42
C CYS A 61 -25.84 -10.61 -1.60
N ARG A 62 -26.91 -9.80 -1.49
CA ARG A 62 -28.16 -10.19 -0.82
C ARG A 62 -28.90 -11.29 -1.57
N TYR A 63 -28.88 -11.27 -2.90
CA TYR A 63 -29.51 -12.30 -3.73
C TYR A 63 -28.76 -13.64 -3.66
N PHE A 64 -27.42 -13.61 -3.74
CA PHE A 64 -26.61 -14.84 -3.73
C PHE A 64 -26.40 -15.45 -2.33
N LEU A 65 -26.33 -14.63 -1.28
CA LEU A 65 -25.92 -15.07 0.07
C LEU A 65 -26.99 -14.80 1.15
N GLY A 66 -28.14 -14.24 0.77
CA GLY A 66 -29.23 -13.89 1.68
C GLY A 66 -28.91 -12.67 2.58
N ARG A 67 -29.67 -12.54 3.69
CA ARG A 67 -29.58 -11.40 4.64
C ARG A 67 -28.19 -11.23 5.27
N SER A 68 -27.44 -12.32 5.43
CA SER A 68 -26.10 -12.31 6.01
C SER A 68 -25.04 -11.73 5.06
N GLY A 69 -25.22 -11.87 3.74
CA GLY A 69 -24.31 -11.31 2.73
C GLY A 69 -24.37 -9.79 2.64
N GLU A 70 -25.57 -9.22 2.77
CA GLU A 70 -25.79 -7.78 2.82
C GLU A 70 -24.97 -7.14 3.95
N TYR A 71 -25.05 -7.68 5.17
CA TYR A 71 -24.32 -7.16 6.32
C TYR A 71 -22.79 -7.29 6.18
N LEU A 72 -22.30 -8.40 5.62
CA LEU A 72 -20.86 -8.62 5.40
C LEU A 72 -20.29 -7.61 4.41
N SER A 73 -20.99 -7.36 3.30
CA SER A 73 -20.54 -6.43 2.26
C SER A 73 -20.41 -4.99 2.79
N ILE A 74 -21.39 -4.53 3.56
CA ILE A 74 -21.39 -3.20 4.20
C ILE A 74 -20.24 -3.11 5.21
N THR A 75 -20.10 -4.12 6.07
CA THR A 75 -19.07 -4.13 7.11
C THR A 75 -17.67 -4.11 6.51
N PHE A 76 -17.42 -4.93 5.48
CA PHE A 76 -16.12 -4.98 4.81
C PHE A 76 -15.75 -3.64 4.17
N SER A 77 -16.71 -2.97 3.53
CA SER A 77 -16.49 -1.64 2.93
C SER A 77 -16.09 -0.61 3.99
N VAL A 78 -16.80 -0.55 5.12
CA VAL A 78 -16.48 0.36 6.22
C VAL A 78 -15.09 0.09 6.80
N ILE A 79 -14.72 -1.19 7.00
CA ILE A 79 -13.40 -1.57 7.50
C ILE A 79 -12.28 -1.10 6.55
N VAL A 80 -12.44 -1.30 5.24
CA VAL A 80 -11.43 -0.87 4.24
C VAL A 80 -11.29 0.65 4.21
N LEU A 81 -12.40 1.40 4.28
CA LEU A 81 -12.36 2.86 4.32
C LEU A 81 -11.65 3.38 5.57
N LEU A 82 -11.98 2.86 6.75
CA LEU A 82 -11.34 3.23 8.00
C LEU A 82 -9.85 2.88 8.01
N GLY A 83 -9.49 1.69 7.52
CA GLY A 83 -8.10 1.27 7.40
C GLY A 83 -7.28 2.19 6.49
N SER A 84 -7.86 2.61 5.36
CA SER A 84 -7.21 3.55 4.44
C SER A 84 -6.98 4.93 5.09
N ILE A 85 -7.93 5.43 5.88
CA ILE A 85 -7.81 6.73 6.56
C ILE A 85 -6.67 6.70 7.60
N VAL A 86 -6.53 5.61 8.36
CA VAL A 86 -5.45 5.46 9.34
C VAL A 86 -4.09 5.42 8.65
N ILE A 87 -3.93 4.64 7.57
CA ILE A 87 -2.68 4.56 6.81
C ILE A 87 -2.32 5.93 6.23
N TYR A 88 -3.32 6.64 5.68
CA TYR A 88 -3.10 7.97 5.12
C TYR A 88 -2.62 8.97 6.19
N TRP A 89 -3.21 8.94 7.38
CA TRP A 89 -2.77 9.77 8.51
C TRP A 89 -1.30 9.53 8.88
N VAL A 90 -0.91 8.25 9.00
CA VAL A 90 0.47 7.87 9.34
C VAL A 90 1.45 8.31 8.24
N LEU A 91 1.14 8.05 6.98
CA LEU A 91 1.99 8.42 5.85
C LEU A 91 2.14 9.94 5.70
N MET A 92 1.04 10.68 5.84
CA MET A 92 1.10 12.15 5.75
C MET A 92 1.95 12.75 6.88
N SER A 93 1.82 12.22 8.09
CA SER A 93 2.63 12.66 9.24
C SER A 93 4.12 12.36 9.02
N ASN A 94 4.44 11.19 8.47
CA ASN A 94 5.81 10.79 8.19
C ASN A 94 6.44 11.64 7.07
N PHE A 95 5.73 11.86 5.96
CA PHE A 95 6.20 12.73 4.88
C PHE A 95 6.33 14.19 5.31
N LEU A 96 5.40 14.70 6.13
CA LEU A 96 5.46 16.06 6.68
C LEU A 96 6.69 16.24 7.58
N TYR A 97 7.00 15.26 8.43
CA TYR A 97 8.17 15.32 9.32
C TYR A 97 9.49 15.36 8.54
N TYR A 98 9.66 14.46 7.56
CA TYR A 98 10.86 14.46 6.72
C TYR A 98 10.97 15.73 5.89
N THR A 99 9.87 16.21 5.30
CA THR A 99 9.87 17.46 4.53
C THR A 99 10.18 18.66 5.41
N GLY A 100 9.57 18.74 6.60
CA GLY A 100 9.79 19.83 7.56
C GLY A 100 11.24 19.91 8.03
N THR A 101 11.90 18.76 8.24
CA THR A 101 13.32 18.71 8.59
C THR A 101 14.19 19.26 7.46
N ILE A 102 13.95 18.84 6.21
CA ILE A 102 14.70 19.34 5.04
C ILE A 102 14.50 20.85 4.87
N VAL A 103 13.28 21.34 5.06
CA VAL A 103 12.95 22.76 5.00
C VAL A 103 13.69 23.53 6.11
N TYR A 104 13.62 23.07 7.35
CA TYR A 104 14.31 23.71 8.48
C TYR A 104 15.82 23.86 8.24
N GLU A 105 16.49 22.80 7.79
CA GLU A 105 17.92 22.83 7.46
C GLU A 105 18.25 23.81 6.30
N SER A 106 17.33 23.97 5.33
CA SER A 106 17.51 24.93 4.22
C SER A 106 17.29 26.40 4.61
N PHE A 107 16.49 26.65 5.66
CA PHE A 107 16.17 27.99 6.17
C PHE A 107 17.10 28.47 7.28
N GLN A 108 18.14 27.71 7.64
CA GLN A 108 19.19 28.11 8.56
C GLN A 108 20.44 28.61 7.79
N PRO A 109 20.47 29.83 7.21
CA PRO A 109 21.60 30.36 6.45
C PRO A 109 22.75 30.87 7.33
N ASN A 110 22.98 30.30 8.51
CA ASN A 110 24.01 30.80 9.42
C ASN A 110 24.63 29.71 10.31
N SER A 111 25.65 29.03 9.79
CA SER A 111 27.00 29.00 10.38
C SER A 111 28.00 28.27 9.46
N THR A 112 28.61 29.03 8.53
CA THR A 112 29.99 28.85 8.03
C THR A 112 30.50 27.47 7.52
N THR A 113 29.74 26.69 6.76
CA THR A 113 30.29 25.52 6.03
C THR A 113 29.78 25.37 4.59
N ILE A 114 29.89 26.44 3.80
CA ILE A 114 30.04 26.32 2.34
C ILE A 114 31.49 26.76 2.07
N PRO A 115 32.45 25.82 2.07
CA PRO A 115 32.67 24.96 0.91
C PRO A 115 32.99 23.50 1.28
N LEU A 116 31.99 22.61 1.27
CA LEU A 116 32.25 21.16 1.18
C LEU A 116 31.25 20.41 0.29
N MET A 117 30.44 21.13 -0.49
CA MET A 117 29.54 20.52 -1.49
C MET A 117 30.11 20.55 -2.92
N GLU A 118 31.26 21.21 -3.16
CA GLU A 118 31.96 21.12 -4.45
C GLU A 118 32.89 19.89 -4.55
N ASN A 119 33.23 19.22 -3.44
CA ASN A 119 34.20 18.10 -3.46
C ASN A 119 33.60 16.69 -3.25
N LYS A 120 32.31 16.54 -2.91
CA LYS A 120 31.72 15.22 -2.61
C LYS A 120 30.87 14.63 -3.75
N THR A 121 30.84 15.25 -4.92
CA THR A 121 30.02 14.81 -6.08
C THR A 121 30.67 13.72 -6.95
N PHE A 122 31.91 13.27 -6.72
CA PHE A 122 32.56 12.30 -7.64
C PHE A 122 33.45 11.23 -6.97
N LYS A 123 32.93 10.54 -5.96
CA LYS A 123 33.43 9.20 -5.61
C LYS A 123 32.29 8.21 -5.77
N CYS A 124 32.18 7.67 -6.98
CA CYS A 124 31.63 6.34 -7.19
C CYS A 124 32.45 5.37 -6.34
N ASP A 125 31.99 5.04 -5.13
CA ASP A 125 32.48 3.87 -4.40
C ASP A 125 31.57 2.69 -4.75
N VAL A 126 31.97 2.02 -5.82
CA VAL A 126 31.59 0.65 -6.19
C VAL A 126 32.19 -0.30 -5.14
N LYS A 127 31.85 -0.14 -3.86
CA LYS A 127 32.30 -1.06 -2.81
C LYS A 127 31.52 -0.96 -1.49
N SER A 128 30.19 -1.07 -1.50
CA SER A 128 29.49 -1.68 -0.35
C SER A 128 28.00 -1.85 -0.57
N THR A 129 27.63 -3.11 -0.72
CA THR A 129 26.29 -3.69 -0.60
C THR A 129 25.72 -3.58 0.83
N CYS A 130 25.95 -2.48 1.56
CA CYS A 130 25.66 -2.37 3.01
C CYS A 130 25.26 -0.95 3.47
N GLN A 131 24.37 -0.26 2.77
CA GLN A 131 23.61 0.90 3.32
C GLN A 131 22.11 0.81 2.98
N LEU A 132 21.56 -0.41 3.03
CA LEU A 132 20.12 -0.68 2.98
C LEU A 132 19.50 -0.72 4.39
N HIS A 133 20.05 0.04 5.34
CA HIS A 133 19.68 -0.04 6.76
C HIS A 133 19.30 1.33 7.36
N GLN A 134 18.59 2.16 6.59
CA GLN A 134 17.93 3.37 7.10
C GLN A 134 16.52 3.52 6.48
N SER A 135 15.83 2.40 6.29
CA SER A 135 14.41 2.33 5.95
C SER A 135 13.75 1.24 6.81
N SER A 136 14.08 1.24 8.09
CA SER A 136 13.68 0.22 9.07
C SER A 136 13.11 0.83 10.35
N ASP A 137 12.48 2.00 10.28
CA ASP A 137 11.77 2.57 11.44
C ASP A 137 10.29 2.14 11.54
N ILE A 138 9.80 1.24 10.67
CA ILE A 138 8.44 0.67 10.76
C ILE A 138 8.45 -0.85 11.10
N ALA A 139 9.61 -1.50 11.06
CA ALA A 139 9.73 -2.93 11.39
C ALA A 139 10.11 -3.22 12.85
N VAL A 140 10.37 -2.20 13.67
CA VAL A 140 10.72 -2.36 15.10
C VAL A 140 9.46 -2.28 15.97
N ILE A 141 8.42 -3.05 15.61
CA ILE A 141 7.32 -3.38 16.53
C ILE A 141 6.93 -4.84 16.33
N SER A 142 7.88 -5.78 16.47
CA SER A 142 7.58 -7.16 16.89
C SER A 142 8.88 -7.94 17.17
N GLY A 143 9.14 -8.23 18.46
CA GLY A 143 10.01 -9.30 18.97
C GLY A 143 11.46 -9.37 18.45
N GLY A 144 12.51 -9.11 19.22
CA GLY A 144 12.68 -9.59 20.58
C GLY A 144 12.79 -11.11 20.64
N ASN A 145 13.85 -11.70 20.07
CA ASN A 145 14.63 -12.78 20.69
C ASN A 145 15.84 -13.19 19.83
N CYS A 146 17.00 -13.12 20.47
CA CYS A 146 18.28 -13.62 19.99
C CYS A 146 18.30 -15.15 19.98
N MET A 147 18.82 -15.73 18.89
CA MET A 147 19.82 -16.81 18.88
C MET A 147 20.45 -16.89 17.50
#